data_AF-A0A1X7TAK4-F1
#
_entry.id   AF-A0A1X7TAK4-F1
#
_cell.length_a   1.000
_cell.length_b   1.000
_cell.length_c   1.000
_cell.angle_alpha   90.00
_cell.angle_beta   90.00
_cell.angle_gamma   90.00
#
_symmetry.space_group_name_H-M   'P 1'
#
loop_
_entity.id
_entity.type
_entity.pdbx_description
1 polymer ?
#
loop_
_entity_poly.entity_id
_entity_poly.type
_entity_poly.pdbx_seq_one_letter_code
_entity_poly.pdbx_strand_id
1 'polypeptide(L)'
;MAADYEVLELQFRRDLLEPAAHLLNEQWPRSLEARKHSIADSKTDLPVSLLLITKDKERVIGFVRIFKVASKSNAGLIESLVISPDMT
;
A
#
# COMPACT_ATOMS: atom_id res chain seq x y z
N MET A 1 -15.33 4.85 20.62
CA MET A 1 -15.81 4.78 19.24
C MET A 1 -14.77 3.98 18.48
N ALA A 2 -15.10 2.80 17.95
CA ALA A 2 -14.13 2.02 17.18
C ALA A 2 -13.78 2.83 15.92
N ALA A 3 -12.50 3.05 15.66
CA ALA A 3 -12.09 3.66 14.41
C ALA A 3 -12.38 2.66 13.28
N ASP A 4 -13.29 3.04 12.39
CA ASP A 4 -13.66 2.23 11.24
C ASP A 4 -12.57 2.38 10.16
N TYR A 5 -11.91 1.28 9.84
CA TYR A 5 -10.88 1.19 8.81
C TYR A 5 -11.30 0.20 7.72
N GLU A 6 -10.85 0.44 6.49
CA GLU A 6 -11.09 -0.45 5.35
C GLU A 6 -9.77 -0.80 4.67
N VAL A 7 -9.63 -2.03 4.17
CA VAL A 7 -8.50 -2.44 3.33
C VAL A 7 -8.96 -2.49 1.88
N LEU A 8 -8.28 -1.76 1.00
CA LEU A 8 -8.57 -1.70 -0.43
C LEU A 8 -7.34 -2.03 -1.26
N GLU A 9 -7.56 -2.57 -2.46
CA GLU A 9 -6.49 -2.74 -3.45
C GLU A 9 -6.23 -1.43 -4.20
N LEU A 10 -4.96 -1.04 -4.32
CA LEU A 10 -4.53 0.20 -4.99
C LEU A 10 -4.99 0.28 -6.45
N GLN A 11 -5.14 -0.85 -7.14
CA GLN A 11 -5.57 -0.84 -8.54
C GLN A 11 -7.00 -0.31 -8.74
N PHE A 12 -7.88 -0.42 -7.72
CA PHE A 12 -9.25 0.12 -7.76
C PHE A 12 -9.35 1.56 -7.25
N ARG A 13 -8.28 2.08 -6.65
CA ARG A 13 -8.17 3.45 -6.10
C ARG A 13 -6.88 4.12 -6.54
N ARG A 14 -6.72 4.28 -7.85
CA ARG A 14 -5.52 4.90 -8.46
C ARG A 14 -5.30 6.34 -8.03
N ASP A 15 -6.37 7.02 -7.61
CA ASP A 15 -6.34 8.34 -6.96
C ASP A 15 -5.48 8.33 -5.68
N LEU A 16 -5.37 7.18 -4.99
CA LEU A 16 -4.57 7.02 -3.77
C LEU A 16 -3.11 6.65 -4.02
N LEU A 17 -2.65 6.61 -5.29
CA LEU A 17 -1.26 6.29 -5.64
C LEU A 17 -0.26 7.25 -5.00
N GLU A 18 -0.54 8.55 -5.07
CA GLU A 18 0.33 9.58 -4.52
C GLU A 18 0.31 9.62 -2.98
N PRO A 19 -0.85 9.57 -2.30
CA PRO A 19 -0.91 9.36 -0.85
C PRO A 19 -0.12 8.14 -0.35
N ALA A 20 -0.25 7.00 -1.04
CA ALA A 20 0.51 5.79 -0.71
C ALA A 20 2.03 5.98 -0.89
N ALA A 21 2.43 6.68 -1.95
CA ALA A 21 3.84 7.00 -2.21
C ALA A 21 4.43 7.93 -1.14
N HIS A 22 3.64 8.90 -0.64
CA HIS A 22 4.01 9.76 0.48
C HIS A 22 4.23 8.95 1.76
N LEU A 23 3.28 8.10 2.14
CA LEU A 23 3.40 7.26 3.35
C LEU A 23 4.67 6.38 3.31
N LEU A 24 4.96 5.76 2.17
CA LEU A 24 6.19 4.98 2.00
C LEU A 24 7.47 5.80 2.12
N ASN A 25 7.42 7.08 1.75
CA ASN A 25 8.57 7.99 1.81
C ASN A 25 8.82 8.53 3.21
N GLU A 26 7.80 8.64 4.05
CA GLU A 26 7.96 8.96 5.47
C GLU A 26 8.83 7.91 6.18
N GLN A 27 8.65 6.64 5.84
CA GLN A 27 9.42 5.54 6.43
C GLN A 27 10.75 5.27 5.70
N TRP A 28 10.77 5.37 4.38
CA TRP A 28 11.94 5.08 3.55
C TRP A 28 12.11 6.15 2.46
N PRO A 29 12.86 7.22 2.71
CA PRO A 29 12.96 8.35 1.78
C PRO A 29 13.52 7.97 0.39
N ARG A 30 12.78 8.29 -0.67
CA ARG A 30 13.18 8.25 -2.09
C ARG A 30 12.46 9.39 -2.84
N SER A 31 12.78 9.62 -4.11
CA SER A 31 11.98 10.57 -4.90
C SER A 31 10.52 10.10 -5.00
N LEU A 32 9.58 11.04 -4.95
CA LEU A 32 8.14 10.74 -5.03
C LEU A 32 7.80 9.98 -6.33
N GLU A 33 8.38 10.38 -7.45
CA GLU A 33 8.15 9.72 -8.73
C GLU A 33 8.74 8.30 -8.78
N ALA A 34 9.89 8.05 -8.14
CA ALA A 34 10.40 6.68 -8.02
C ALA A 34 9.49 5.79 -7.17
N ARG A 35 8.87 6.35 -6.11
CA ARG A 35 7.86 5.65 -5.31
C ARG A 35 6.63 5.33 -6.13
N LYS A 36 6.02 6.34 -6.78
CA LYS A 36 4.85 6.19 -7.64
C LYS A 36 5.11 5.13 -8.71
N HIS A 37 6.24 5.21 -9.41
CA HIS A 37 6.64 4.20 -10.39
C HIS A 37 6.75 2.80 -9.78
N SER A 38 7.36 2.66 -8.59
CA SER A 38 7.58 1.36 -7.95
C SER A 38 6.32 0.63 -7.49
N ILE A 39 5.21 1.35 -7.29
CA ILE A 39 3.94 0.77 -6.83
C ILE A 39 2.84 0.83 -7.90
N ALA A 40 3.08 1.54 -9.00
CA ALA A 40 2.10 1.76 -10.07
C ALA A 40 1.72 0.50 -10.84
N ASP A 41 2.53 -0.56 -10.82
CA ASP A 41 2.30 -1.86 -11.46
C ASP A 41 1.46 -2.83 -10.61
N SER A 42 0.78 -2.35 -9.55
CA SER A 42 -0.19 -3.14 -8.77
C SER A 42 -1.31 -3.71 -9.64
N LYS A 43 -1.70 -4.96 -9.39
CA LYS A 43 -2.73 -5.72 -10.16
C LYS A 43 -3.79 -6.34 -9.23
N THR A 44 -4.81 -6.98 -9.82
CA THR A 44 -5.80 -7.87 -9.16
C THR A 44 -5.21 -9.18 -8.62
N ASP A 45 -4.07 -9.62 -9.17
CA ASP A 45 -3.39 -10.85 -8.76
C ASP A 45 -2.12 -10.48 -7.98
N LEU A 46 -0.92 -10.77 -8.49
CA LEU A 46 0.34 -10.40 -7.85
C LEU A 46 1.30 -9.81 -8.91
N PRO A 47 2.01 -8.71 -8.59
CA PRO A 47 2.01 -8.04 -7.29
C PRO A 47 0.74 -7.21 -7.02
N VAL A 48 0.24 -7.27 -5.78
CA VAL A 48 -0.87 -6.43 -5.29
C VAL A 48 -0.37 -5.50 -4.21
N SER A 49 -0.79 -4.24 -4.26
CA SER A 49 -0.62 -3.28 -3.17
C SER A 49 -1.95 -3.07 -2.47
N LEU A 50 -1.95 -3.30 -1.16
CA LEU A 50 -3.09 -3.11 -0.30
C LEU A 50 -2.89 -1.82 0.52
N LEU A 51 -3.96 -1.05 0.64
CA LEU A 51 -4.02 0.20 1.38
C LEU A 51 -4.95 0.01 2.57
N LEU A 52 -4.50 0.44 3.75
CA LEU A 52 -5.39 0.65 4.89
C LEU A 52 -5.84 2.11 4.85
N ILE A 53 -7.16 2.33 4.82
CA ILE A 53 -7.76 3.66 4.71
C ILE A 53 -8.75 3.93 5.85
N THR A 54 -8.90 5.19 6.20
CA THR A 54 -9.96 5.68 7.10
C THR A 54 -11.33 5.63 6.40
N LYS A 55 -12.43 5.54 7.17
CA LYS A 55 -13.80 5.44 6.63
C LYS A 55 -14.23 6.62 5.74
N ASP A 56 -13.71 7.82 5.99
CA ASP A 56 -13.89 8.97 5.10
C ASP A 56 -13.27 8.75 3.71
N LYS A 57 -12.42 7.71 3.57
CA LYS A 57 -11.67 7.34 2.37
C LYS A 57 -10.71 8.41 1.89
N GLU A 58 -10.39 9.37 2.76
CA GLU A 58 -9.54 10.52 2.43
C GLU A 58 -8.07 10.26 2.77
N ARG A 59 -7.79 9.31 3.68
CA ARG A 59 -6.44 9.09 4.18
C ARG A 59 -5.97 7.65 4.05
N VAL A 60 -4.78 7.49 3.46
CA VAL A 60 -4.01 6.24 3.49
C VAL A 60 -3.19 6.23 4.77
N ILE A 61 -3.48 5.28 5.66
CA ILE A 61 -2.81 5.13 6.97
C ILE A 61 -1.98 3.85 7.05
N GLY A 62 -2.01 3.02 6.01
CA GLY A 62 -1.18 1.84 5.92
C GLY A 62 -0.99 1.41 4.48
N PHE A 63 0.14 0.76 4.22
CA PHE A 63 0.48 0.22 2.91
C PHE A 63 1.20 -1.11 3.11
N VAL A 64 0.87 -2.08 2.26
CA VAL A 64 1.64 -3.31 2.14
C VAL A 64 1.61 -3.79 0.70
N ARG A 65 2.70 -4.44 0.28
CA ARG A 65 2.77 -5.05 -1.04
C ARG A 65 3.06 -6.54 -0.94
N ILE A 66 2.35 -7.31 -1.75
CA ILE A 66 2.48 -8.77 -1.78
C ILE A 66 2.94 -9.17 -3.19
N PHE A 67 3.95 -10.03 -3.26
CA PHE A 67 4.52 -10.58 -4.50
C PHE A 67 4.40 -12.11 -4.51
N LYS A 68 4.46 -12.71 -5.72
CA LYS A 68 4.61 -14.16 -5.85
C LYS A 68 5.97 -14.60 -5.37
N VAL A 69 6.03 -15.78 -4.73
CA VAL A 69 7.29 -16.46 -4.45
C VAL A 69 7.60 -17.43 -5.59
N ALA A 70 8.80 -17.33 -6.17
CA ALA A 70 9.23 -18.25 -7.22
C ALA A 70 9.13 -19.71 -6.73
N SER A 71 8.55 -20.58 -7.57
CA SER A 71 8.39 -22.01 -7.30
C SER A 71 7.48 -22.38 -6.12
N LYS A 72 6.67 -21.44 -5.59
CA LYS A 72 5.66 -21.70 -4.55
C LYS A 72 4.33 -21.03 -4.88
N SER A 73 3.38 -21.80 -5.42
CA SER A 73 2.08 -21.29 -5.86
C SER A 73 1.14 -20.84 -4.74
N ASN A 74 1.37 -21.29 -3.50
CA ASN A 74 0.56 -20.98 -2.32
C ASN A 74 1.29 -20.07 -1.30
N ALA A 75 2.32 -19.35 -1.73
CA ALA A 75 3.09 -18.45 -0.88
C ALA A 75 3.20 -17.04 -1.49
N GLY A 76 3.16 -16.02 -0.64
CA GLY A 76 3.38 -14.63 -1.00
C GLY A 76 4.54 -14.03 -0.20
N LEU A 77 5.32 -13.14 -0.82
CA LEU A 77 6.31 -12.33 -0.15
C LEU A 77 5.68 -10.99 0.21
N ILE A 78 5.71 -10.64 1.50
CA ILE A 78 5.26 -9.35 2.01
C ILE A 78 6.44 -8.39 2.01
N GLU A 79 6.28 -7.24 1.36
CA GLU A 79 7.27 -6.18 1.31
C GLU A 79 6.65 -4.82 1.63
N SER A 80 7.51 -3.89 2.06
CA SER A 80 7.15 -2.47 2.24
C SER A 80 5.94 -2.24 3.17
N LEU A 81 5.74 -3.09 4.18
CA LEU A 81 4.69 -2.93 5.18
C LEU A 81 4.95 -1.69 6.05
N VAL A 82 4.05 -0.72 6.02
CA VAL A 82 4.10 0.49 6.84
C VAL A 82 2.72 0.84 7.37
N ILE A 83 2.67 1.34 8.60
CA ILE A 83 1.51 1.96 9.23
C ILE A 83 1.91 3.37 9.64
N SER A 84 1.00 4.33 9.46
CA SER A 84 1.20 5.74 9.79
C SER A 84 1.57 5.88 11.27
N PRO A 85 2.65 6.59 11.64
CA PRO A 85 3.14 6.66 13.03
C PRO A 85 2.14 7.26 14.02
N ASP A 86 1.23 8.11 13.54
CA ASP A 86 0.17 8.74 14.32
C ASP A 86 -0.99 7.78 14.68
N MET A 87 -0.93 6.53 14.22
CA MET A 87 -1.83 5.45 14.64
C MET A 87 -1.23 4.55 15.74
N THR A 88 0.03 4.77 16.14
CA THR A 88 0.75 4.04 17.20
C THR A 88 0.95 4.90 18.43
#